data_AF-A0A6I9W0E7-F1
#
_entry.id   AF-A0A6I9W0E7-F1
#
_cell.length_a   1.000
_cell.length_b   1.000
_cell.length_c   1.000
_cell.angle_alpha   90.00
_cell.angle_beta   90.00
_cell.angle_gamma   90.00
#
_symmetry.space_group_name_H-M   'P 1'
#
loop_
_entity.id
_entity.type
_entity.pdbx_description
1 polymer ?
#
loop_
_entity_poly.entity_id
_entity_poly.type
_entity_poly.pdbx_seq_one_letter_code
_entity_poly.pdbx_strand_id
1 'polypeptide(L)' 'MDDETLNRLAAEALLEEAKLGAQRAKIMGPSGWVKPKETVNKRFLHSTLRNAVISNKHRSKQEKVKVQPYKIDTVKKS' A
#
# COMPACT_ATOMS: atom_id res chain seq x y z
N MET A 1 17.45 -25.54 -9.15
CA MET A 1 18.54 -24.57 -9.34
C MET A 1 19.67 -25.07 -8.50
N ASP A 2 20.83 -25.29 -9.11
CA ASP A 2 21.98 -25.86 -8.40
C ASP A 2 22.71 -24.77 -7.63
N ASP A 3 23.37 -25.13 -6.52
CA ASP A 3 24.01 -24.17 -5.61
C ASP A 3 25.08 -23.31 -6.29
N GLU A 4 25.81 -23.88 -7.25
CA GLU A 4 26.79 -23.14 -8.07
C GLU A 4 26.11 -22.05 -8.91
N THR A 5 24.94 -22.36 -9.47
CA THR A 5 24.16 -21.39 -10.25
C THR A 5 23.66 -20.26 -9.36
N LEU A 6 23.19 -20.58 -8.15
CA LEU A 6 22.75 -19.57 -7.18
C LEU A 6 23.90 -18.65 -6.76
N ASN A 7 25.09 -19.21 -6.50
CA ASN A 7 26.27 -18.43 -6.15
C ASN A 7 26.71 -17.49 -7.27
N ARG A 8 26.68 -17.96 -8.53
CA ARG A 8 26.99 -17.13 -9.70
C ARG A 8 26.01 -15.95 -9.83
N LEU A 9 24.70 -16.22 -9.73
CA LEU A 9 23.66 -15.20 -9.81
C LEU A 9 23.78 -14.18 -8.66
N ALA A 10 24.11 -14.63 -7.45
CA ALA A 10 24.32 -13.76 -6.30
C ALA A 10 25.53 -12.83 -6.52
N ALA A 11 26.65 -13.37 -6.99
CA ALA A 11 27.85 -12.57 -7.29
C ALA A 11 27.59 -11.54 -8.39
N GLU A 12 26.89 -11.93 -9.45
CA GLU A 12 26.48 -11.03 -10.53
C GLU A 12 25.58 -9.89 -10.03
N ALA A 13 24.58 -10.22 -9.20
CA ALA A 13 23.68 -9.23 -8.62
C ALA A 13 24.40 -8.19 -7.75
N LEU A 14 25.41 -8.60 -6.96
CA LEU A 14 26.22 -7.68 -6.16
C LEU A 14 27.03 -6.71 -7.04
N LEU A 15 27.61 -7.20 -8.13
CA LEU A 15 28.38 -6.38 -9.06
C LEU A 15 27.48 -5.36 -9.78
N GLU A 16 26.29 -5.76 -10.20
CA GLU A 16 25.34 -4.85 -10.84
C GLU A 16 24.83 -3.77 -9.88
N GLU A 17 24.48 -4.10 -8.64
CA GLU A 17 24.08 -3.09 -7.64
C GLU A 17 25.21 -2.10 -7.35
N ALA A 18 26.47 -2.56 -7.29
CA ALA A 18 27.63 -1.70 -7.10
C ALA A 18 27.82 -0.71 -8.27
N LYS A 19 27.63 -1.16 -9.52
CA LYS A 19 27.66 -0.28 -10.71
C LYS A 19 26.57 0.80 -10.62
N LEU A 20 25.35 0.43 -10.25
CA LEU A 20 24.23 1.36 -10.07
C LEU A 20 24.47 2.33 -8.91
N GLY A 21 25.05 1.87 -7.81
CA GLY A 21 25.50 2.70 -6.68
C GLY A 21 26.52 3.74 -7.11
N ALA A 22 27.53 3.33 -7.90
CA ALA A 22 28.55 4.24 -8.42
C ALA A 22 27.95 5.31 -9.36
N GLN A 23 27.03 4.92 -10.24
CA GLN A 23 26.34 5.85 -11.14
C GLN A 23 25.52 6.90 -10.35
N ARG A 24 24.77 6.47 -9.34
CA ARG A 24 24.03 7.38 -8.46
C ARG A 24 24.98 8.31 -7.70
N ALA A 25 26.08 7.78 -7.17
CA ALA A 25 27.06 8.57 -6.44
C ALA A 25 27.76 9.62 -7.32
N LYS A 26 27.95 9.34 -8.62
CA LYS A 26 28.47 10.32 -9.57
C LYS A 26 27.53 11.54 -9.72
N ILE A 27 26.22 11.35 -9.56
CA ILE A 27 25.21 12.40 -9.69
C ILE A 27 24.95 13.12 -8.36
N MET A 28 24.77 12.36 -7.28
CA MET A 28 24.32 12.85 -5.96
C MET A 28 25.46 12.98 -4.93
N GLY A 29 26.70 12.69 -5.32
CA GLY A 29 27.84 12.58 -4.42
C GLY A 29 27.78 11.32 -3.54
N PRO A 30 28.52 11.26 -2.42
CA PRO A 30 28.60 10.08 -1.55
C PRO A 30 27.23 9.55 -1.08
N SER A 31 26.23 10.42 -0.98
CA SER A 31 24.85 10.06 -0.61
C SER A 31 24.17 9.11 -1.61
N GLY A 32 24.55 9.17 -2.89
CA GLY A 32 23.99 8.33 -3.95
C GLY A 32 24.40 6.86 -3.87
N TRP A 33 25.40 6.51 -3.05
CA TRP A 33 25.78 5.12 -2.81
C TRP A 33 24.73 4.36 -1.99
N VAL A 34 23.99 5.08 -1.13
CA VAL A 34 22.95 4.48 -0.29
C VAL A 34 21.69 4.26 -1.12
N LYS A 35 21.23 3.01 -1.19
CA LYS A 35 19.98 2.68 -1.89
C LYS A 35 18.82 3.48 -1.28
N PRO A 36 18.05 4.23 -2.09
CA PRO A 36 16.86 4.92 -1.62
C PRO A 36 15.91 3.90 -1.00
N LYS A 37 15.43 4.19 0.21
CA LYS A 37 14.38 3.38 0.81
C LYS A 37 13.13 3.50 -0.07
N GLU A 38 12.47 2.38 -0.32
CA GLU A 38 11.16 2.40 -0.95
C GLU A 38 10.23 3.15 0.00
N THR A 39 9.83 4.35 -0.41
CA THR A 39 8.89 5.17 0.36
C THR A 39 7.58 5.24 -0.40
N VAL A 40 6.48 5.17 0.35
CA VAL A 40 5.15 5.38 -0.20
C VAL A 40 4.80 6.86 -0.15
N ASN A 41 4.01 7.33 -1.11
CA ASN A 41 3.48 8.68 -1.06
C ASN A 41 2.53 8.81 0.14
N LYS A 42 2.99 9.50 1.19
CA LYS A 42 2.26 9.64 2.46
C LYS A 42 0.90 10.29 2.28
N ARG A 43 0.79 11.27 1.36
CA ARG A 43 -0.47 11.96 1.07
C ARG A 43 -1.47 11.02 0.42
N PHE A 44 -1.01 10.22 -0.54
CA PHE A 44 -1.84 9.19 -1.16
C PHE A 44 -2.32 8.18 -0.12
N LEU A 45 -1.41 7.59 0.67
CA LEU A 45 -1.75 6.61 1.70
C LEU A 45 -2.79 7.14 2.68
N HIS A 46 -2.59 8.35 3.21
CA HIS A 46 -3.53 8.98 4.14
C HIS A 46 -4.90 9.20 3.51
N SER A 47 -4.94 9.71 2.27
CA SER A 47 -6.18 9.94 1.53
C SER A 47 -6.94 8.63 1.29
N THR A 48 -6.23 7.60 0.84
CA THR A 48 -6.78 6.27 0.56
C THR A 48 -7.39 5.65 1.82
N LEU A 49 -6.65 5.63 2.93
CA LEU A 49 -7.14 5.08 4.20
C LEU A 49 -8.37 5.85 4.71
N ARG A 50 -8.32 7.20 4.67
CA ARG A 50 -9.44 8.05 5.11
C ARG A 50 -10.70 7.77 4.30
N ASN A 51 -10.57 7.72 2.98
CA ASN A 51 -11.70 7.49 2.07
C ASN A 51 -12.27 6.07 2.20
N ALA A 52 -11.42 5.07 2.41
CA ALA A 52 -11.87 3.70 2.68
C ALA A 52 -12.74 3.64 3.96
N VAL A 53 -12.29 4.25 5.05
CA VAL A 53 -13.05 4.31 6.32
C VAL A 53 -14.38 5.03 6.13
N ILE A 54 -14.38 6.18 5.45
CA ILE A 54 -15.60 6.97 5.18
C ILE A 54 -16.57 6.16 4.31
N SER A 55 -16.10 5.57 3.22
CA SER A 55 -16.91 4.73 2.31
C SER A 55 -17.56 3.57 3.06
N ASN A 56 -16.80 2.84 3.88
CA ASN A 56 -17.31 1.74 4.69
C ASN A 56 -18.38 2.20 5.70
N LYS A 57 -18.21 3.39 6.29
CA LYS A 57 -19.22 4.00 7.18
C LYS A 57 -20.49 4.37 6.43
N HIS A 58 -20.40 4.91 5.22
CA HIS A 58 -21.58 5.22 4.41
C HIS A 58 -22.31 3.95 3.97
N ARG A 59 -21.57 2.93 3.52
CA ARG A 59 -22.13 1.64 3.15
C ARG A 59 -22.89 0.97 4.29
N SER A 60 -22.29 0.89 5.49
CA SER A 60 -22.97 0.30 6.66
C SER A 60 -24.21 1.08 7.10
N LYS A 61 -24.23 2.41 6.94
CA LYS A 61 -25.44 3.21 7.17
C LYS A 61 -26.52 2.90 6.15
N GLN A 62 -26.19 2.81 4.87
CA GLN A 62 -27.15 2.47 3.81
C GLN A 62 -27.73 1.07 3.99
N GLU A 63 -26.92 0.10 4.41
CA GLU A 63 -27.38 -1.25 4.74
C GLU A 63 -28.37 -1.23 5.92
N LYS A 64 -28.10 -0.47 6.99
CA LYS A 64 -29.03 -0.31 8.13
C LYS A 64 -30.34 0.39 7.76
N VAL A 65 -30.30 1.39 6.88
CA VAL A 65 -31.50 2.09 6.40
C VAL A 65 -32.37 1.18 5.53
N LYS A 66 -31.77 0.33 4.68
CA LYS A 66 -32.52 -0.66 3.88
C LYS A 66 -33.22 -1.73 4.72
N VAL A 67 -32.71 -2.04 5.92
CA VAL A 67 -33.29 -3.06 6.83
C VAL A 67 -34.47 -2.51 7.66
N GLN A 68 -34.67 -1.19 7.74
CA GLN A 68 -35.69 -0.56 8.60
C GLN A 68 -37.03 -0.10 7.96
N PRO A 69 -37.55 -0.61 6.82
CA PRO A 69 -38.83 -0.11 6.28
C PRO A 69 -40.12 -0.80 6.79
N TYR A 70 -40.10 -1.63 7.85
CA TYR A 70 -41.37 -2.14 8.43
C TYR A 70 -41.38 -2.11 9.97
N LYS A 71 -41.73 -0.97 10.55
CA LYS A 71 -42.38 -0.95 11.87
C LYS A 71 -43.85 -0.69 11.57
N ILE A 72 -44.63 -1.77 11.50
CA ILE A 72 -46.08 -1.69 11.31
C ILE A 72 -46.65 -1.19 12.63
N ASP A 73 -47.08 0.06 12.66
CA ASP A 73 -47.83 0.63 13.78
C ASP A 73 -49.20 -0.04 13.83
N THR A 74 -49.32 -1.12 14.61
CA THR A 74 -50.62 -1.72 14.90
C THR A 74 -51.38 -0.79 15.84
N VAL A 75 -52.19 0.09 15.24
CA VAL A 75 -53.22 0.87 15.92
C VAL A 75 -54.12 -0.10 16.69
N LYS A 76 -54.04 -0.07 18.02
CA LYS A 76 -55.02 -0.73 18.90
C LYS A 76 -56.38 -0.07 18.65
N LYS A 77 -57.23 -0.75 17.88
CA LYS A 77 -58.62 -0.36 17.67
C LYS A 77 -59.48 -1.07 18.72
N SER A 78 -60.06 -0.22 19.58
CA SER A 78 -61.20 -0.42 20.50
C SER A 78 -61.14 -1.57 21.51
#